data_AF-A0AAW5SYT3-F1
#
_entry.id   AF-A0AAW5SYT3-F1
#
_cell.length_a   1.000
_cell.length_b   1.000
_cell.length_c   1.000
_cell.angle_alpha   90.00
_cell.angle_beta   90.00
_cell.angle_gamma   90.00
#
_symmetry.space_group_name_H-M   'P 1'
#
loop_
_entity.id
_entity.type
_entity.pdbx_description
1 polymer ?
#
loop_
_entity_poly.entity_id
_entity_poly.type
_entity_poly.pdbx_seq_one_letter_code
_entity_poly.pdbx_strand_id
1 'polypeptide(L)'
;MNMPAEAVRVRGAIDAPSNKLWLVKWCVLAVPHYPILIGLYLVYPLVVLAAGVAILFTGRYPRPLFDFNVGVLRWSWRVMNYRFPMNTTDRYPPFTLKPQADYPGDLEVDYPEQLSRGAVLVKWWLLALPQIIMCWAMEAPLQVLCVISAVRLLARGTVSQGMFDLLMGIVRWRYRVAVYVSLMSDEYPPFRMDLGQHA
;
A
#
# COMPACT_ATOMS: atom_id res chain seq x y z
N MET A 1 -22.95 13.21 -9.44
CA MET A 1 -21.59 13.74 -9.26
C MET A 1 -20.63 12.64 -9.63
N ASN A 2 -19.92 12.75 -10.77
CA ASN A 2 -18.88 11.79 -11.13
C ASN A 2 -17.70 12.03 -10.19
N MET A 3 -17.45 11.12 -9.26
CA MET A 3 -16.17 11.12 -8.55
C MET A 3 -15.09 10.92 -9.62
N PRO A 4 -14.03 11.75 -9.66
CA PRO A 4 -12.90 11.47 -10.54
C PRO A 4 -12.41 10.06 -10.22
N ALA A 5 -12.23 9.22 -11.24
CA ALA A 5 -11.70 7.87 -11.06
C ALA A 5 -10.35 8.01 -10.35
N GLU A 6 -10.31 7.65 -9.07
CA GLU A 6 -9.09 7.73 -8.28
C GLU A 6 -8.08 6.75 -8.90
N ALA A 7 -6.94 7.26 -9.37
CA ALA A 7 -5.93 6.46 -10.08
C ALA A 7 -5.36 5.30 -9.24
N VAL A 8 -5.60 5.31 -7.93
CA VAL A 8 -5.17 4.29 -6.97
C VAL A 8 -6.36 3.86 -6.12
N ARG A 9 -6.71 2.58 -6.17
CA ARG A 9 -7.78 1.98 -5.37
C ARG A 9 -7.21 0.94 -4.42
N VAL A 10 -7.30 1.22 -3.12
CA VAL A 10 -6.90 0.28 -2.06
C VAL A 10 -8.14 -0.28 -1.38
N ARG A 11 -8.37 -1.59 -1.57
CA ARG A 11 -9.47 -2.33 -0.93
C ARG A 11 -8.96 -3.02 0.32
N GLY A 12 -9.69 -2.89 1.42
CA GLY A 12 -9.49 -3.66 2.64
C GLY A 12 -10.85 -3.99 3.23
N ALA A 13 -11.03 -5.21 3.73
CA ALA A 13 -12.25 -5.65 4.39
C ALA A 13 -11.92 -6.38 5.70
N ILE A 14 -12.83 -6.26 6.68
CA ILE A 14 -12.78 -7.03 7.92
C ILE A 14 -13.41 -8.39 7.63
N ASP A 15 -12.59 -9.44 7.57
CA ASP A 15 -12.97 -10.81 7.22
C ASP A 15 -12.78 -11.71 8.46
N ALA A 16 -13.70 -11.53 9.41
CA ALA A 16 -13.84 -12.32 10.65
C ALA A 16 -12.51 -12.73 11.32
N PRO A 17 -11.63 -11.78 11.70
CA PRO A 17 -10.34 -12.12 12.27
C PRO A 17 -10.48 -12.73 13.66
N SER A 18 -9.67 -13.76 13.94
CA SER A 18 -9.56 -14.34 15.27
C SER A 18 -8.92 -13.37 16.25
N ASN A 19 -9.44 -13.36 17.48
CA ASN A 19 -8.97 -12.50 18.56
C ASN A 19 -7.55 -12.82 19.06
N LYS A 20 -7.05 -14.04 18.84
CA LYS A 20 -5.76 -14.52 19.39
C LYS A 20 -4.73 -14.86 18.32
N LEU A 21 -5.15 -15.27 17.12
CA LEU A 21 -4.22 -15.74 16.07
C LEU A 21 -3.20 -14.68 15.67
N TRP A 22 -3.53 -13.39 15.78
CA TRP A 22 -2.62 -12.31 15.45
C TRP A 22 -1.31 -12.36 16.24
N LEU A 23 -1.27 -12.94 17.45
CA LEU A 23 -0.06 -13.11 18.26
C LEU A 23 0.95 -14.09 17.64
N VAL A 24 0.49 -14.99 16.76
CA VAL A 24 1.33 -16.02 16.12
C VAL A 24 1.60 -15.66 14.65
N LYS A 25 0.63 -15.03 13.98
CA LYS A 25 0.72 -14.72 12.54
C LYS A 25 1.97 -13.94 12.16
N TRP A 26 2.32 -12.91 12.93
CA TRP A 26 3.45 -12.03 12.61
C TRP A 26 4.80 -12.76 12.66
N CYS A 27 4.92 -13.77 13.54
CA CYS A 27 6.18 -14.45 13.86
C CYS A 27 6.35 -15.81 13.19
N VAL A 28 5.27 -16.54 12.88
CA VAL A 28 5.36 -17.90 12.33
C VAL A 28 4.84 -17.94 10.90
N LEU A 29 3.63 -17.41 10.68
CA LEU A 29 2.95 -17.59 9.40
C LEU A 29 3.39 -16.55 8.36
N ALA A 30 3.75 -15.34 8.77
CA ALA A 30 4.25 -14.30 7.88
C ALA A 30 5.75 -14.43 7.56
N VAL A 31 6.48 -15.29 8.28
CA VAL A 31 7.93 -15.46 8.08
C VAL A 31 8.31 -15.83 6.66
N PRO A 32 7.63 -16.77 5.99
CA PRO A 32 7.95 -17.13 4.60
C PRO A 32 7.82 -15.95 3.62
N HIS A 33 7.02 -14.92 3.93
CA HIS A 33 6.85 -13.74 3.09
C HIS A 33 8.02 -12.76 3.20
N TYR A 34 8.69 -12.65 4.36
CA TYR A 34 9.70 -11.61 4.57
C TYR A 34 10.91 -11.74 3.63
N PRO A 35 11.57 -12.91 3.48
CA PRO A 35 12.74 -13.01 2.60
C PRO A 35 12.42 -12.65 1.15
N ILE A 36 11.24 -13.07 0.66
CA ILE A 36 10.82 -12.81 -0.71
C ILE A 36 10.48 -11.34 -0.89
N LEU A 37 9.69 -10.75 0.02
CA LEU A 37 9.37 -9.32 -0.04
C LEU A 37 10.62 -8.46 0.09
N ILE A 38 11.57 -8.82 0.96
CA ILE A 38 12.87 -8.12 1.06
C ILE A 38 13.59 -8.15 -0.28
N GLY A 39 13.72 -9.34 -0.91
CA GLY A 39 14.32 -9.45 -2.23
C GLY A 39 13.61 -8.61 -3.29
N LEU A 40 12.27 -8.63 -3.31
CA LEU A 40 11.46 -7.81 -4.22
C LEU A 40 11.66 -6.31 -3.98
N TYR A 41 11.72 -5.86 -2.72
CA TYR A 41 11.95 -4.46 -2.38
C TYR A 41 13.39 -3.99 -2.64
N LEU A 42 14.37 -4.90 -2.70
CA LEU A 42 15.72 -4.57 -3.18
C LEU A 42 15.73 -4.35 -4.70
N VAL A 43 14.92 -5.08 -5.45
CA VAL A 43 14.78 -4.93 -6.92
C VAL A 43 13.90 -3.73 -7.28
N TYR A 44 12.87 -3.44 -6.49
CA TYR A 44 11.93 -2.33 -6.69
C TYR A 44 12.57 -0.98 -7.07
N PRO A 45 13.55 -0.42 -6.32
CA PRO A 45 14.17 0.85 -6.69
C PRO A 45 14.95 0.78 -8.01
N LEU A 46 15.54 -0.37 -8.34
CA LEU A 46 16.24 -0.57 -9.62
C LEU A 46 15.24 -0.55 -10.79
N VAL A 47 14.07 -1.15 -10.59
CA VAL A 47 12.96 -1.14 -11.56
C VAL A 47 12.39 0.27 -11.73
N VAL A 48 12.20 1.01 -10.63
CA VAL A 48 11.76 2.42 -10.68
C VAL A 48 12.79 3.28 -11.43
N LEU A 49 14.08 3.08 -11.20
CA LEU A 49 15.14 3.81 -11.91
C LEU A 49 15.11 3.51 -13.41
N ALA A 50 15.02 2.22 -13.79
CA ALA A 50 14.91 1.80 -15.18
C ALA A 50 13.64 2.37 -15.85
N ALA A 51 12.51 2.39 -15.13
CA ALA A 51 11.28 3.01 -15.59
C ALA A 51 11.43 4.53 -15.77
N GLY A 52 12.09 5.23 -14.84
CA GLY A 52 12.37 6.66 -14.93
C GLY A 52 13.18 7.02 -16.18
N VAL A 53 14.21 6.23 -16.48
CA VAL A 53 15.00 6.37 -17.73
C VAL A 53 14.10 6.14 -18.95
N ALA A 54 13.30 5.09 -18.96
CA ALA A 54 12.38 4.81 -20.07
C ALA A 54 11.34 5.92 -20.27
N ILE A 55 10.78 6.47 -19.19
CA ILE A 55 9.82 7.59 -19.23
C ILE A 55 10.48 8.85 -19.78
N LEU A 56 11.74 9.13 -19.43
CA LEU A 56 12.46 10.31 -19.94
C LEU A 56 12.56 10.31 -21.46
N PHE A 57 12.84 9.16 -22.06
CA PHE A 57 12.98 9.02 -23.52
C PHE A 57 11.64 8.82 -24.24
N THR A 58 10.73 8.02 -23.68
CA THR A 58 9.51 7.57 -24.38
C THR A 58 8.24 8.29 -23.93
N GLY A 59 8.24 8.90 -22.74
CA GLY A 59 7.04 9.42 -22.08
C GLY A 59 6.07 8.35 -21.61
N ARG A 60 6.47 7.07 -21.61
CA ARG A 60 5.63 5.92 -21.24
C ARG A 60 6.31 5.05 -20.20
N TYR A 61 5.54 4.54 -19.25
CA TYR A 61 6.01 3.56 -18.28
C TYR A 61 6.05 2.17 -18.93
N PRO A 62 7.18 1.45 -19.00
CA PRO A 62 7.18 0.10 -19.57
C PRO A 62 6.24 -0.83 -18.79
N ARG A 63 5.23 -1.42 -19.46
CA ARG A 63 4.21 -2.29 -18.82
C ARG A 63 4.79 -3.37 -17.90
N PRO A 64 5.84 -4.13 -18.27
CA PRO A 64 6.39 -5.16 -17.39
C PRO A 64 6.94 -4.61 -16.06
N LEU A 65 7.55 -3.41 -16.09
CA LEU A 65 8.09 -2.76 -14.91
C LEU A 65 6.96 -2.22 -14.01
N PHE A 66 5.90 -1.69 -14.65
CA PHE A 66 4.69 -1.23 -13.96
C PHE A 66 4.01 -2.39 -13.23
N ASP A 67 3.75 -3.50 -13.94
CA ASP A 67 3.08 -4.68 -13.40
C ASP A 67 3.86 -5.30 -12.24
N PHE A 68 5.20 -5.30 -12.33
CA PHE A 68 6.08 -5.70 -11.24
C PHE A 68 5.90 -4.80 -10.01
N ASN A 69 6.04 -3.49 -10.16
CA ASN A 69 5.96 -2.55 -9.03
C ASN A 69 4.58 -2.57 -8.37
N VAL A 70 3.50 -2.54 -9.14
CA VAL A 70 2.13 -2.70 -8.62
C VAL A 70 1.97 -4.04 -7.92
N GLY A 71 2.52 -5.12 -8.49
CA GLY A 71 2.51 -6.44 -7.91
C GLY A 71 3.18 -6.52 -6.54
N VAL A 72 4.34 -5.87 -6.37
CA VAL A 72 5.05 -5.79 -5.09
C VAL A 72 4.20 -5.03 -4.06
N LEU A 73 3.68 -3.86 -4.43
CA LEU A 73 2.81 -3.06 -3.55
C LEU A 73 1.55 -3.83 -3.14
N ARG A 74 0.92 -4.54 -4.08
CA ARG A 74 -0.25 -5.39 -3.83
C ARG A 74 0.05 -6.52 -2.86
N TRP A 75 1.17 -7.22 -3.04
CA TRP A 75 1.53 -8.30 -2.14
C TRP A 75 1.85 -7.78 -0.74
N SER A 76 2.57 -6.67 -0.62
CA SER A 76 2.81 -6.01 0.66
C SER A 76 1.51 -5.63 1.37
N TRP A 77 0.52 -5.13 0.62
CA TRP A 77 -0.80 -4.82 1.16
C TRP A 77 -1.53 -6.06 1.69
N ARG A 78 -1.49 -7.17 0.94
CA ARG A 78 -2.07 -8.46 1.38
C ARG A 78 -1.47 -8.95 2.69
N VAL A 79 -0.15 -8.88 2.80
CA VAL A 79 0.58 -9.28 4.02
C VAL A 79 0.25 -8.33 5.17
N MET A 80 0.17 -7.02 4.93
CA MET A 80 -0.22 -6.05 5.94
C MET A 80 -1.65 -6.24 6.46
N ASN A 81 -2.60 -6.70 5.64
CA ASN A 81 -3.96 -7.06 6.11
C ASN A 81 -3.97 -8.32 6.96
N TYR A 82 -3.23 -9.34 6.54
CA TYR A 82 -3.20 -10.65 7.19
C TYR A 82 -2.60 -10.59 8.59
N ARG A 83 -1.46 -9.90 8.74
CA ARG A 83 -0.73 -9.77 10.00
C ARG A 83 -0.78 -8.34 10.54
N PHE A 84 -0.14 -8.12 11.69
CA PHE A 84 0.17 -6.77 12.17
C PHE A 84 0.84 -5.99 11.02
N PRO A 85 0.37 -4.80 10.61
CA PRO A 85 -0.43 -3.87 11.43
C PRO A 85 -1.97 -3.93 11.35
N MET A 86 -2.62 -4.51 10.32
CA MET A 86 -4.09 -4.45 10.22
C MET A 86 -4.82 -5.60 10.95
N ASN A 87 -4.32 -6.84 10.85
CA ASN A 87 -4.97 -8.03 11.42
C ASN A 87 -6.47 -8.15 11.08
N THR A 88 -6.85 -7.85 9.84
CA THR A 88 -8.25 -7.75 9.40
C THR A 88 -8.78 -9.05 8.79
N THR A 89 -7.91 -10.01 8.46
CA THR A 89 -8.29 -11.32 7.89
C THR A 89 -7.41 -12.43 8.43
N ASP A 90 -7.98 -13.63 8.57
CA ASP A 90 -7.26 -14.87 8.86
C ASP A 90 -6.86 -15.67 7.62
N ARG A 91 -7.28 -15.23 6.42
CA ARG A 91 -6.91 -15.91 5.17
C ARG A 91 -5.44 -15.72 4.84
N TYR A 92 -4.74 -16.82 4.63
CA TYR A 92 -3.31 -16.79 4.35
C TYR A 92 -3.01 -16.11 3.00
N PRO A 93 -2.09 -15.13 2.94
CA PRO A 93 -1.88 -14.35 1.73
C PRO A 93 -1.15 -15.17 0.66
N PRO A 94 -1.69 -15.25 -0.57
CA PRO A 94 -1.07 -16.00 -1.66
C PRO A 94 0.26 -15.36 -2.11
N PHE A 95 1.23 -16.20 -2.46
CA PHE A 95 2.55 -15.82 -2.99
C PHE A 95 2.44 -15.46 -4.47
N THR A 96 1.80 -14.34 -4.76
CA THR A 96 1.60 -13.88 -6.14
C THR A 96 1.73 -12.37 -6.21
N LEU A 97 2.12 -11.88 -7.38
CA LEU A 97 2.08 -10.47 -7.74
C LEU A 97 0.77 -10.10 -8.46
N LYS A 98 0.00 -11.11 -8.91
CA LYS A 98 -1.25 -10.91 -9.66
C LYS A 98 -2.38 -10.34 -8.78
N PRO A 99 -3.36 -9.65 -9.39
CA PRO A 99 -4.59 -9.25 -8.70
C PRO A 99 -5.34 -10.49 -8.18
N GLN A 100 -6.03 -10.32 -7.06
CA GLN A 100 -6.85 -11.38 -6.45
C GLN A 100 -8.16 -10.76 -5.97
N ALA A 101 -9.20 -10.89 -6.81
CA ALA A 101 -10.49 -10.24 -6.57
C ALA A 101 -11.20 -10.76 -5.30
N ASP A 102 -10.97 -12.04 -4.98
CA ASP A 102 -11.55 -12.81 -3.88
C ASP A 102 -10.86 -12.62 -2.52
N TYR A 103 -9.66 -12.02 -2.51
CA TYR A 103 -8.91 -11.75 -1.30
C TYR A 103 -9.31 -10.39 -0.69
N PRO A 104 -9.47 -10.27 0.65
CA PRO A 104 -10.03 -9.08 1.28
C PRO A 104 -9.16 -7.82 1.20
N GLY A 105 -7.86 -7.96 0.93
CA GLY A 105 -6.93 -6.85 0.74
C GLY A 105 -6.35 -6.84 -0.67
N ASP A 106 -6.75 -5.88 -1.52
CA ASP A 106 -6.18 -5.76 -2.87
C ASP A 106 -5.86 -4.30 -3.22
N LEU A 107 -4.92 -4.14 -4.15
CA LEU A 107 -4.46 -2.86 -4.66
C LEU A 107 -4.57 -2.86 -6.18
N GLU A 108 -5.26 -1.85 -6.69
CA GLU A 108 -5.38 -1.55 -8.11
C GLU A 108 -4.81 -0.15 -8.37
N VAL A 109 -4.01 -0.05 -9.43
CA VAL A 109 -3.41 1.20 -9.89
C VAL A 109 -3.69 1.26 -11.39
N ASP A 110 -4.29 2.35 -11.83
CA ASP A 110 -4.61 2.55 -13.24
C ASP A 110 -3.32 2.84 -14.01
N TYR A 111 -3.14 2.14 -15.14
CA TYR A 111 -1.94 2.32 -15.95
C TYR A 111 -1.98 3.68 -16.67
N PRO A 112 -0.98 4.56 -16.46
CA PRO A 112 -0.94 5.85 -17.12
C PRO A 112 -0.52 5.69 -18.59
N GLU A 113 -1.35 6.17 -19.53
CA GLU A 113 -1.02 6.10 -20.96
C GLU A 113 0.16 7.00 -21.35
N GLN A 114 0.29 8.15 -20.69
CA GLN A 114 1.36 9.12 -20.90
C GLN A 114 1.79 9.70 -19.55
N LEU A 115 3.10 9.87 -19.38
CA LEU A 115 3.71 10.51 -18.22
C LEU A 115 4.59 11.67 -18.66
N SER A 116 4.66 12.69 -17.83
CA SER A 116 5.44 13.90 -18.09
C SER A 116 6.94 13.62 -17.96
N ARG A 117 7.68 13.80 -19.06
CA ARG A 117 9.12 13.48 -19.15
C ARG A 117 9.97 14.24 -18.12
N GLY A 118 9.64 15.52 -17.90
CA GLY A 118 10.35 16.39 -16.97
C GLY A 118 10.01 16.15 -15.49
N ALA A 119 8.91 15.44 -15.18
CA ALA A 119 8.56 15.14 -13.81
C ALA A 119 9.58 14.23 -13.13
N VAL A 120 10.21 13.33 -13.89
CA VAL A 120 11.21 12.38 -13.37
C VAL A 120 12.39 13.10 -12.72
N LEU A 121 12.83 14.24 -13.27
CA LEU A 121 14.03 14.95 -12.80
C LEU A 121 13.75 15.96 -11.67
N VAL A 122 12.58 16.61 -11.70
CA VAL A 122 12.25 17.71 -10.76
C VAL A 122 11.34 17.24 -9.62
N LYS A 123 10.32 16.42 -9.92
CA LYS A 123 9.33 16.00 -8.91
C LYS A 123 9.88 14.93 -7.98
N TRP A 124 10.78 14.07 -8.47
CA TRP A 124 11.25 12.87 -7.75
C TRP A 124 12.02 13.15 -6.45
N TRP A 125 12.74 14.26 -6.32
CA TRP A 125 13.41 14.61 -5.07
C TRP A 125 12.71 15.76 -4.33
N LEU A 126 12.27 16.82 -5.02
CA LEU A 126 11.72 18.01 -4.34
C LEU A 126 10.33 17.77 -3.75
N LEU A 127 9.41 17.16 -4.51
CA LEU A 127 8.02 16.95 -4.09
C LEU A 127 7.83 15.63 -3.35
N ALA A 128 8.65 14.63 -3.63
CA ALA A 128 8.63 13.37 -2.90
C ALA A 128 9.12 13.52 -1.45
N LEU A 129 10.14 14.36 -1.19
CA LEU A 129 10.77 14.49 0.12
C LEU A 129 9.76 14.81 1.24
N PRO A 130 8.89 15.84 1.14
CA PRO A 130 7.89 16.12 2.16
C PRO A 130 6.96 14.93 2.46
N GLN A 131 6.55 14.19 1.43
CA GLN A 131 5.67 13.03 1.58
C GLN A 131 6.39 11.84 2.21
N ILE A 132 7.65 11.59 1.82
CA ILE A 132 8.48 10.52 2.40
C ILE A 132 8.75 10.80 3.87
N ILE A 133 9.11 12.04 4.23
CA ILE A 133 9.34 12.45 5.61
C ILE A 133 8.05 12.28 6.43
N MET A 134 6.90 12.69 5.89
CA MET A 134 5.62 12.50 6.57
C MET A 134 5.29 11.01 6.76
N CYS A 135 5.51 10.17 5.75
CA CYS A 135 5.32 8.72 5.86
C CYS A 135 6.21 8.11 6.95
N TRP A 136 7.48 8.55 7.03
CA TRP A 136 8.41 8.14 8.08
C TRP A 136 7.97 8.61 9.47
N ALA A 137 7.57 9.88 9.60
CA ALA A 137 7.09 10.45 10.85
C ALA A 137 5.81 9.76 11.37
N MET A 138 4.95 9.30 10.46
CA MET A 138 3.71 8.60 10.79
C MET A 138 3.89 7.12 11.15
N GLU A 139 5.08 6.53 10.97
CA GLU A 139 5.30 5.11 11.23
C GLU A 139 5.08 4.76 12.71
N ALA A 140 5.67 5.52 13.63
CA ALA A 140 5.50 5.29 15.07
C ALA A 140 4.05 5.47 15.54
N PRO A 141 3.33 6.56 15.19
CA PRO A 141 1.90 6.69 15.47
C PRO A 141 1.06 5.54 14.91
N LEU A 142 1.32 5.12 13.67
CA LEU A 142 0.61 4.00 13.04
C LEU A 142 0.83 2.71 13.84
N GLN A 143 2.07 2.44 14.26
CA GLN A 143 2.38 1.26 15.05
C GLN A 143 1.65 1.28 16.40
N VAL A 144 1.56 2.45 17.06
CA VAL A 144 0.77 2.61 18.29
C VAL A 144 -0.72 2.35 18.04
N LEU A 145 -1.32 2.95 17.00
CA LEU A 145 -2.72 2.72 16.64
C LEU A 145 -3.02 1.25 16.35
N CYS A 146 -2.11 0.56 15.66
CA CYS A 146 -2.23 -0.86 15.35
C CYS A 146 -2.10 -1.75 16.59
N VAL A 147 -1.22 -1.41 17.53
CA VAL A 147 -1.15 -2.12 18.83
C VAL A 147 -2.43 -1.89 19.62
N ILE A 148 -2.96 -0.66 19.67
CA ILE A 148 -4.25 -0.35 20.31
C ILE A 148 -5.37 -1.19 19.66
N SER A 149 -5.42 -1.24 18.33
CA SER A 149 -6.39 -2.05 17.59
C SER A 149 -6.27 -3.54 17.92
N ALA A 150 -5.06 -4.09 17.96
CA ALA A 150 -4.79 -5.49 18.27
C ALA A 150 -5.16 -5.85 19.72
N VAL A 151 -4.82 -5.00 20.69
CA VAL A 151 -5.20 -5.17 22.10
C VAL A 151 -6.72 -5.12 22.25
N ARG A 152 -7.40 -4.20 21.55
CA ARG A 152 -8.86 -4.11 21.55
C ARG A 152 -9.51 -5.34 20.91
N LEU A 153 -8.95 -5.84 19.80
CA LEU A 153 -9.37 -7.09 19.17
C LEU A 153 -9.22 -8.28 20.14
N LEU A 154 -8.11 -8.35 20.87
CA LEU A 154 -7.88 -9.39 21.88
C LEU A 154 -8.91 -9.31 23.03
N ALA A 155 -9.21 -8.11 23.52
CA ALA A 155 -10.10 -7.90 24.66
C ALA A 155 -11.59 -8.04 24.31
N ARG A 156 -12.02 -7.57 23.12
CA ARG A 156 -13.43 -7.50 22.72
C ARG A 156 -13.83 -8.51 21.64
N GLY A 157 -12.86 -9.14 20.99
CA GLY A 157 -13.10 -10.06 19.88
C GLY A 157 -13.58 -9.40 18.58
N THR A 158 -13.62 -8.07 18.51
CA THR A 158 -14.13 -7.33 17.34
C THR A 158 -13.19 -6.19 16.94
N VAL A 159 -13.04 -5.98 15.63
CA VAL A 159 -12.31 -4.85 15.06
C VAL A 159 -13.22 -3.61 15.10
N SER A 160 -12.72 -2.51 15.66
CA SER A 160 -13.47 -1.25 15.72
C SER A 160 -13.52 -0.59 14.35
N GLN A 161 -14.72 -0.34 13.81
CA GLN A 161 -14.90 0.28 12.49
C GLN A 161 -14.13 1.62 12.37
N GLY A 162 -14.31 2.55 13.30
CA GLY A 162 -13.58 3.83 13.24
C GLY A 162 -12.05 3.73 13.29
N MET A 163 -11.49 2.71 13.96
CA MET A 163 -10.03 2.48 13.95
C MET A 163 -9.60 1.90 12.60
N PHE A 164 -10.37 0.96 12.07
CA PHE A 164 -10.15 0.40 10.75
C PHE A 164 -10.23 1.49 9.66
N ASP A 165 -11.23 2.37 9.71
CA ASP A 165 -11.40 3.48 8.77
C ASP A 165 -10.23 4.47 8.83
N LEU A 166 -9.73 4.78 10.03
CA LEU A 166 -8.54 5.59 10.22
C LEU A 166 -7.29 4.94 9.62
N LEU A 167 -7.03 3.67 9.95
CA LEU A 167 -5.89 2.92 9.43
C LEU A 167 -5.96 2.80 7.90
N MET A 168 -7.14 2.51 7.35
CA MET A 168 -7.39 2.47 5.91
C MET A 168 -7.15 3.82 5.25
N GLY A 169 -7.56 4.93 5.87
CA GLY A 169 -7.30 6.28 5.38
C GLY A 169 -5.80 6.59 5.29
N ILE A 170 -5.03 6.21 6.31
CA ILE A 170 -3.56 6.38 6.32
C ILE A 170 -2.91 5.49 5.26
N VAL A 171 -3.32 4.22 5.17
CA VAL A 171 -2.83 3.27 4.17
C VAL A 171 -3.08 3.79 2.75
N ARG A 172 -4.30 4.22 2.43
CA ARG A 172 -4.66 4.75 1.12
C ARG A 172 -3.75 5.91 0.73
N TRP A 173 -3.55 6.85 1.65
CA TRP A 173 -2.63 7.96 1.45
C TRP A 173 -1.19 7.47 1.21
N ARG A 174 -0.66 6.53 2.01
CA ARG A 174 0.69 5.97 1.81
C ARG A 174 0.84 5.27 0.46
N TYR A 175 -0.17 4.55 -0.02
CA TYR A 175 -0.12 3.92 -1.34
C TYR A 175 -0.17 4.94 -2.48
N ARG A 176 -0.94 6.03 -2.35
CA ARG A 176 -0.88 7.14 -3.30
C ARG A 176 0.52 7.76 -3.34
N VAL A 177 1.15 7.96 -2.19
CA VAL A 177 2.54 8.42 -2.09
C VAL A 177 3.49 7.42 -2.76
N ALA A 178 3.34 6.12 -2.50
CA ALA A 178 4.19 5.10 -3.11
C ALA A 178 4.07 5.08 -4.64
N VAL A 179 2.84 5.18 -5.19
CA VAL A 179 2.57 5.27 -6.63
C VAL A 179 3.18 6.53 -7.24
N TYR A 180 3.08 7.67 -6.55
CA TYR A 180 3.69 8.92 -7.00
C TYR A 180 5.23 8.84 -7.02
N VAL A 181 5.85 8.41 -5.92
CA VAL A 181 7.32 8.34 -5.77
C VAL A 181 7.95 7.32 -6.73
N SER A 182 7.20 6.27 -7.08
CA SER A 182 7.61 5.25 -8.06
C SER A 182 7.30 5.61 -9.52
N LEU A 183 6.91 6.87 -9.77
CA LEU A 183 6.65 7.44 -11.09
C LEU A 183 5.47 6.78 -11.82
N MET A 184 4.58 6.09 -11.09
CA MET A 184 3.40 5.44 -11.64
C MET A 184 2.20 6.41 -11.77
N SER A 185 2.29 7.61 -11.19
CA SER A 185 1.33 8.70 -11.39
C SER A 185 2.03 10.06 -11.34
N ASP A 186 1.54 11.00 -12.15
CA ASP A 186 1.98 12.40 -12.15
C ASP A 186 1.22 13.29 -11.15
N GLU A 187 0.09 12.79 -10.65
CA GLU A 187 -0.81 13.50 -9.75
C GLU A 187 -0.23 13.54 -8.33
N TYR A 188 0.02 14.75 -7.82
CA TYR A 188 0.57 14.91 -6.48
C TYR A 188 -0.45 14.50 -5.42
N PRO A 189 -0.11 13.58 -4.50
CA PRO A 189 -1.05 13.07 -3.53
C PRO A 189 -1.47 14.17 -2.53
N PRO A 190 -2.77 14.39 -2.29
CA PRO A 190 -3.21 15.33 -1.29
C PRO A 190 -2.83 14.85 0.11
N PHE A 191 -2.45 15.76 1.01
CA PHE A 191 -2.19 15.48 2.43
C PHE A 191 -3.48 15.25 3.23
N ARG A 192 -4.38 14.42 2.71
CA ARG A 192 -5.64 14.05 3.36
C ARG A 192 -5.73 12.54 3.53
N MET A 193 -6.14 12.12 4.73
CA MET A 193 -6.53 10.74 5.00
C MET A 193 -7.96 10.58 4.50
N ASP A 194 -8.18 9.68 3.53
CA ASP A 194 -9.55 9.35 3.11
C ASP A 194 -10.14 8.36 4.12
N LEU A 195 -10.58 8.91 5.25
CA LEU A 195 -11.55 8.27 6.13
C LEU A 195 -12.76 8.00 5.24
N GLY A 196 -13.02 6.72 4.93
CA GLY A 196 -14.14 6.35 4.07
C GLY A 196 -15.38 7.10 4.53
N GLN A 197 -16.07 7.77 3.61
CA GLN A 197 -17.15 8.70 3.94
C GLN A 197 -18.13 8.03 4.91
N HIS A 198 -18.17 8.49 6.16
CA HIS A 198 -19.37 8.38 6.96
C HIS A 198 -20.33 9.43 6.40
N ALA A 199 -21.12 9.02 5.43
CA ALA A 199 -22.39 9.67 5.08
C ALA A 199 -23.52 8.82 5.63
#